data_AF-A0A2U1VFC5-F1
#
_entry.id   AF-A0A2U1VFC5-F1
#
_cell.length_a   1.000
_cell.length_b   1.000
_cell.length_c   1.000
_cell.angle_alpha   90.00
_cell.angle_beta   90.00
_cell.angle_gamma   90.00
#
_symmetry.space_group_name_H-M   'P 1'
#
loop_
_entity.id
_entity.type
_entity.pdbx_description
1 polymer ?
#
loop_
_entity_poly.entity_id
_entity_poly.type
_entity_poly.pdbx_seq_one_letter_code
_entity_poly.pdbx_strand_id
1 'polypeptide(L)'
;MKGEAMTDEQFLRHLDDFGAQPERWPAELRAAAADALARSPALRAAQAAALSFDRLLSGPLSAVDEARVARLLSAVGAAARGRPQDTLVMLLLGRMPRRTAAGLCVALLTLGWLAGTLTSGWSGPAPPPGGQAVALLSDDVATLFDGESR
;
A
#
# COMPACT_ATOMS: atom_id res chain seq x y z
N MET A 1 -9.77 -40.90 35.94
CA MET A 1 -10.24 -40.50 34.60
C MET A 1 -9.02 -40.44 33.70
N LYS A 2 -8.91 -41.26 32.66
CA LYS A 2 -7.82 -41.14 31.68
C LYS A 2 -8.08 -39.83 30.93
N GLY A 3 -7.25 -38.82 31.17
CA GLY A 3 -7.23 -37.64 30.32
C GLY A 3 -7.00 -38.11 28.89
N GLU A 4 -7.91 -37.74 27.99
CA GLU A 4 -7.78 -38.07 26.58
C GLU A 4 -6.47 -37.45 26.07
N ALA A 5 -5.60 -38.30 25.51
CA ALA A 5 -4.30 -37.84 25.05
C ALA A 5 -4.49 -36.94 23.82
N MET A 6 -3.88 -35.76 23.84
CA MET A 6 -3.93 -34.81 22.72
C MET A 6 -3.38 -35.47 21.45
N THR A 7 -4.13 -35.35 20.36
CA THR A 7 -3.69 -35.83 19.05
C THR A 7 -2.71 -34.84 18.42
N ASP A 8 -1.88 -35.32 17.49
CA ASP A 8 -0.90 -34.50 16.78
C ASP A 8 -1.60 -33.35 16.01
N GLU A 9 -2.77 -33.59 15.43
CA GLU A 9 -3.57 -32.58 14.73
C GLU A 9 -4.13 -31.51 15.68
N GLN A 10 -4.58 -31.90 16.87
CA GLN A 10 -5.02 -30.97 17.90
C GLN A 10 -3.85 -30.10 18.37
N PHE A 11 -2.67 -30.70 18.56
CA PHE A 11 -1.48 -29.95 18.94
C PHE A 11 -1.11 -28.91 17.87
N LEU A 12 -1.08 -29.30 16.60
CA LEU A 12 -0.75 -28.36 15.51
C LEU A 12 -1.75 -27.22 15.42
N ARG A 13 -3.04 -27.49 15.60
CA ARG A 13 -4.06 -26.43 15.66
C ARG A 13 -3.82 -25.45 16.80
N HIS A 14 -3.53 -25.96 18.00
CA HIS A 14 -3.22 -25.11 19.15
C HIS A 14 -1.90 -24.34 19.00
N LEU A 15 -0.92 -24.91 18.28
CA LEU A 15 0.31 -24.23 17.91
C LEU A 15 0.03 -23.01 17.03
N ASP A 16 -0.92 -23.12 16.09
CA ASP A 16 -1.34 -21.99 15.25
C ASP A 16 -2.16 -20.95 16.04
N ASP A 17 -3.05 -21.40 16.93
CA ASP A 17 -3.96 -20.52 17.69
C ASP A 17 -3.23 -19.72 18.80
N PHE A 18 -2.31 -20.37 19.52
CA PHE A 18 -1.67 -19.81 20.72
C PHE A 18 -0.17 -19.52 20.54
N GLY A 19 0.41 -19.92 19.41
CA GLY A 19 1.81 -19.72 19.08
C GLY A 19 2.75 -20.77 19.68
N ALA A 20 4.05 -20.56 19.47
CA ALA A 20 5.06 -21.59 19.65
C ALA A 20 5.43 -21.92 21.10
N GLN A 21 5.05 -21.05 22.05
CA GLN A 21 5.37 -21.17 23.48
C GLN A 21 4.19 -21.75 24.28
N PRO A 22 4.27 -23.01 24.76
CA PRO A 22 3.20 -23.64 25.52
C PRO A 22 2.85 -22.91 26.83
N GLU A 23 3.76 -22.10 27.37
CA GLU A 23 3.53 -21.26 28.55
C GLU A 23 2.43 -20.22 28.31
N ARG A 24 2.23 -19.81 27.06
CA ARG A 24 1.17 -18.87 26.64
C ARG A 24 -0.19 -19.55 26.46
N TRP A 25 -0.21 -20.88 26.37
CA TRP A 25 -1.43 -21.62 26.13
C TRP A 25 -2.32 -21.63 27.39
N PRO A 26 -3.64 -21.90 27.24
CA PRO A 26 -4.53 -22.19 28.36
C PRO A 26 -3.96 -23.27 29.28
N ALA A 27 -4.13 -23.11 30.60
CA ALA A 27 -3.50 -23.96 31.61
C ALA A 27 -3.88 -25.44 31.48
N GLU A 28 -5.10 -25.70 31.02
CA GLU A 28 -5.68 -27.03 30.80
C GLU A 28 -4.95 -27.80 29.68
N LEU A 29 -4.38 -27.08 28.71
CA LEU A 29 -3.74 -27.67 27.53
C LEU A 29 -2.24 -27.91 27.74
N ARG A 30 -1.59 -27.22 28.69
CA ARG A 30 -0.12 -27.26 28.84
C ARG A 30 0.42 -28.64 29.16
N ALA A 31 -0.25 -29.37 30.05
CA ALA A 31 0.16 -30.72 30.42
C ALA A 31 0.05 -31.69 29.22
N ALA A 32 -1.07 -31.63 28.50
CA ALA A 32 -1.30 -32.46 27.31
C ALA A 32 -0.34 -32.10 26.15
N ALA A 33 0.00 -30.82 26.00
CA ALA A 33 0.99 -30.35 25.03
C ALA A 33 2.41 -30.86 25.35
N ALA A 34 2.82 -30.81 26.63
CA ALA A 34 4.10 -31.37 27.07
C ALA A 34 4.19 -32.88 26.82
N ASP A 35 3.11 -33.62 27.12
CA ASP A 35 3.03 -35.05 26.85
C ASP A 35 3.06 -35.36 25.34
N ALA A 36 2.43 -34.53 24.50
CA ALA A 36 2.48 -34.68 23.04
C ALA A 36 3.89 -34.44 22.49
N LEU A 37 4.59 -33.41 22.96
CA LEU A 37 5.97 -33.11 22.59
C LEU A 37 6.95 -34.20 23.04
N ALA A 38 6.73 -34.82 24.19
CA ALA A 38 7.52 -35.94 24.67
C ALA A 38 7.38 -37.19 23.77
N ARG A 39 6.17 -37.43 23.25
CA ARG A 39 5.86 -38.60 22.42
C ARG A 39 6.28 -38.46 20.96
N SER A 40 6.12 -37.28 20.36
CA SER A 40 6.25 -37.10 18.91
C SER A 40 7.45 -36.21 18.54
N PRO A 41 8.50 -36.76 17.90
CA PRO A 41 9.61 -35.95 17.40
C PRO A 41 9.18 -34.98 16.29
N ALA A 42 8.13 -35.32 15.52
CA ALA A 42 7.60 -34.45 14.48
C ALA A 42 6.98 -33.16 15.06
N LEU A 43 6.25 -33.26 16.18
CA LEU A 43 5.69 -32.10 16.87
C LEU A 43 6.78 -31.19 17.45
N ARG A 44 7.88 -31.76 17.96
CA ARG A 44 9.04 -30.98 18.40
C ARG A 44 9.68 -30.20 17.25
N ALA A 45 9.77 -30.80 16.06
CA ALA A 45 10.26 -30.11 14.87
C ALA A 45 9.33 -28.96 14.45
N ALA A 46 8.02 -29.18 14.47
CA ALA A 46 7.02 -28.15 14.18
C ALA A 46 7.10 -26.98 15.18
N GLN A 47 7.18 -27.27 16.48
CA GLN A 47 7.36 -26.25 17.50
C GLN A 47 8.67 -25.47 17.32
N ALA A 48 9.78 -26.15 17.01
CA ALA A 48 11.06 -25.49 16.78
C ALA A 48 11.03 -24.56 15.56
N ALA A 49 10.29 -24.92 14.50
CA ALA A 49 10.07 -24.07 13.33
C ALA A 49 9.22 -22.84 13.67
N ALA A 50 8.15 -23.00 14.46
CA ALA A 50 7.35 -21.87 14.93
C ALA A 50 8.19 -20.93 15.82
N LEU A 51 9.01 -21.47 16.72
CA LEU A 51 9.93 -20.68 17.56
C LEU A 51 11.03 -19.96 16.77
N SER A 52 11.46 -20.51 15.64
CA SER A 52 12.45 -19.83 14.78
C SER A 52 11.80 -18.67 14.03
N PHE A 53 10.56 -18.84 13.58
CA PHE A 53 9.77 -17.77 12.98
C PHE A 53 9.49 -16.63 13.96
N ASP A 54 9.05 -16.95 15.19
CA ASP A 54 8.83 -15.94 16.24
C ASP A 54 10.09 -15.12 16.54
N ARG A 55 11.27 -15.74 16.47
CA ARG A 55 12.56 -15.04 16.63
C ARG A 55 12.87 -14.10 15.47
N LEU A 56 12.48 -14.44 14.24
CA LEU A 56 12.65 -13.54 13.10
C LEU A 56 11.76 -12.29 13.25
N LEU A 57 10.55 -12.46 13.78
CA LEU A 57 9.63 -11.35 14.05
C LEU A 57 10.05 -10.49 15.25
N SER A 58 10.62 -11.12 16.28
CA SER A 58 11.06 -10.44 17.51
C SER A 58 12.46 -9.84 17.41
N GLY A 59 13.14 -10.01 16.27
CA GLY A 59 14.48 -9.48 16.05
C GLY A 59 14.48 -7.95 16.07
N PRO A 60 15.60 -7.32 16.47
CA PRO A 60 15.73 -5.88 16.36
C PRO A 60 15.51 -5.48 14.89
N LEU A 61 14.58 -4.56 14.66
CA LEU A 61 14.41 -3.94 13.35
C LEU A 61 15.78 -3.45 12.89
N SER A 62 16.29 -4.04 11.82
CA SER A 62 17.54 -3.58 11.23
C SER A 62 17.38 -2.09 10.92
N ALA A 63 18.31 -1.27 11.38
CA ALA A 63 18.30 0.16 11.09
C ALA A 63 18.17 0.35 9.58
N VAL A 64 17.15 1.11 9.18
CA VAL A 64 16.90 1.42 7.77
C VAL A 64 18.00 2.38 7.33
N ASP A 65 18.75 2.00 6.30
CA ASP A 65 19.70 2.91 5.64
C ASP A 65 18.91 3.90 4.77
N GLU A 66 18.59 5.06 5.35
CA GLU A 66 17.87 6.14 4.68
C GLU A 66 18.53 6.59 3.38
N ALA A 67 19.88 6.53 3.29
CA ALA A 67 20.59 6.88 2.07
C ALA A 67 20.39 5.82 0.97
N ARG A 68 20.25 4.53 1.35
CA ARG A 68 19.84 3.48 0.40
C ARG A 68 18.38 3.66 -0.04
N VAL A 69 17.48 3.99 0.88
CA VAL A 69 16.06 4.26 0.56
C VAL A 69 15.95 5.43 -0.41
N ALA A 70 16.61 6.56 -0.14
CA ALA A 70 16.62 7.73 -1.01
C ALA A 70 17.15 7.42 -2.41
N ARG A 71 18.22 6.62 -2.52
CA ARG A 71 18.76 6.17 -3.82
C ARG A 71 17.76 5.31 -4.59
N LEU A 72 17.08 4.38 -3.92
CA LEU A 72 16.05 3.54 -4.53
C LEU A 72 14.85 4.38 -5.01
N LEU A 73 14.35 5.30 -4.17
CA LEU A 73 13.25 6.19 -4.54
C LEU A 73 13.62 7.10 -5.72
N SER A 74 14.85 7.62 -5.73
CA SER A 74 15.36 8.41 -6.85
C SER A 74 15.43 7.59 -8.15
N ALA A 75 15.96 6.36 -8.09
CA ALA A 75 16.04 5.46 -9.24
C ALA A 75 14.65 5.09 -9.78
N VAL A 76 13.70 4.79 -8.89
CA VAL A 76 12.29 4.53 -9.26
C VAL A 76 11.65 5.77 -9.87
N GLY A 77 11.84 6.95 -9.27
CA GLY A 77 11.33 8.21 -9.78
C GLY A 77 11.91 8.59 -11.14
N ALA A 78 13.18 8.26 -11.40
CA ALA A 78 13.81 8.44 -12.71
C ALA A 78 13.26 7.45 -13.75
N ALA A 79 13.10 6.18 -13.38
CA ALA A 79 12.51 5.16 -14.24
C ALA A 79 11.04 5.46 -14.58
N ALA A 80 10.27 5.97 -13.62
CA ALA A 80 8.88 6.38 -13.82
C ALA A 80 8.78 7.58 -14.77
N ARG A 81 9.64 8.59 -14.61
CA ARG A 81 9.71 9.76 -15.52
C ARG A 81 10.21 9.41 -16.92
N GLY A 82 11.02 8.36 -17.05
CA GLY A 82 11.53 7.87 -18.32
C GLY A 82 10.55 6.99 -19.12
N ARG A 83 9.38 6.63 -18.57
CA ARG A 83 8.35 5.92 -19.34
C ARG A 83 7.55 6.91 -20.19
N PRO A 84 7.45 6.70 -21.51
CA PRO A 84 6.63 7.56 -22.37
C PRO A 84 5.17 7.47 -21.92
N GLN A 85 4.58 8.61 -21.56
CA GLN A 85 3.15 8.77 -21.26
C GLN A 85 2.26 8.54 -22.49
N ASP A 86 2.86 8.28 -23.65
CA ASP A 86 2.20 7.99 -24.93
C ASP A 86 1.16 6.87 -24.81
N THR A 87 1.30 5.97 -23.84
CA THR A 87 0.35 4.87 -23.64
C THR A 87 -1.05 5.35 -23.26
N LEU A 88 -1.20 6.44 -22.49
CA LEU A 88 -2.51 6.94 -22.06
C LEU A 88 -3.24 7.69 -23.18
N VAL A 89 -2.55 8.57 -23.90
CA VAL A 89 -3.13 9.30 -25.04
C VAL A 89 -3.44 8.32 -26.18
N MET A 90 -2.57 7.34 -26.45
CA MET A 90 -2.81 6.34 -27.49
C MET A 90 -3.92 5.34 -27.12
N LEU A 91 -4.14 5.04 -25.84
CA LEU A 91 -5.29 4.24 -25.37
C LEU A 91 -6.61 5.03 -25.41
N LEU A 92 -6.60 6.32 -25.07
CA LEU A 92 -7.79 7.18 -25.11
C LEU A 92 -8.19 7.57 -26.53
N LEU A 93 -7.23 7.98 -27.37
CA LEU A 93 -7.49 8.44 -28.73
C LEU A 93 -7.48 7.30 -29.76
N GLY A 94 -6.75 6.21 -29.52
CA GLY A 94 -6.69 5.07 -30.43
C GLY A 94 -7.98 4.25 -30.52
N ARG A 95 -8.89 4.43 -29.55
CA ARG A 95 -10.16 3.69 -29.47
C ARG A 95 -11.41 4.50 -29.84
N MET A 96 -11.28 5.81 -30.05
CA MET A 96 -12.43 6.66 -30.36
C MET A 96 -12.68 6.76 -31.88
N PRO A 97 -13.90 6.45 -32.37
CA PRO A 97 -14.24 6.67 -33.78
C PRO A 97 -14.16 8.17 -34.10
N ARG A 98 -13.56 8.54 -35.25
CA ARG A 98 -13.25 9.93 -35.65
C ARG A 98 -14.39 10.94 -35.44
N ARG A 99 -15.64 10.48 -35.53
CA ARG A 99 -16.85 11.29 -35.30
C ARG A 99 -17.03 11.72 -33.84
N THR A 100 -16.66 10.88 -32.87
CA THR A 100 -16.74 11.20 -31.44
C THR A 100 -15.67 12.19 -31.00
N ALA A 101 -14.44 12.05 -31.49
CA ALA A 101 -13.38 13.02 -31.27
C ALA A 101 -13.73 14.40 -31.86
N ALA A 102 -14.26 14.42 -33.10
CA ALA A 102 -14.76 15.66 -33.71
C ALA A 102 -15.91 16.28 -32.89
N GLY A 103 -16.84 15.45 -32.40
CA GLY A 103 -17.93 15.91 -31.53
C GLY A 103 -17.43 16.52 -30.23
N LEU A 104 -16.38 15.96 -29.62
CA LEU A 104 -15.79 16.45 -28.38
C LEU A 104 -15.04 17.77 -28.62
N CYS A 105 -14.31 17.89 -29.73
CA CYS A 105 -13.70 19.17 -30.13
C CYS A 105 -14.74 20.25 -30.38
N VAL A 106 -15.83 19.92 -31.09
CA VAL A 106 -16.92 20.87 -31.33
C VAL A 106 -17.61 21.24 -30.02
N ALA A 107 -17.85 20.29 -29.12
CA ALA A 107 -18.43 20.54 -27.81
C ALA A 107 -17.55 21.44 -26.94
N LEU A 108 -16.23 21.26 -26.96
CA LEU A 108 -15.30 22.14 -26.25
C LEU A 108 -15.24 23.53 -26.87
N LEU A 109 -15.31 23.64 -28.20
CA LEU A 109 -15.36 24.92 -28.90
C LEU A 109 -16.68 25.65 -28.62
N THR A 110 -17.82 24.96 -28.60
CA THR A 110 -19.10 25.57 -28.28
C THR A 110 -19.18 25.94 -26.80
N LEU A 111 -18.63 25.13 -25.90
CA LEU A 111 -18.54 25.45 -24.47
C LEU A 111 -17.63 26.65 -24.22
N GLY A 112 -16.48 26.73 -24.90
CA GLY A 112 -15.58 27.87 -24.85
C GLY A 112 -16.20 29.14 -25.44
N TRP A 113 -16.98 29.01 -26.51
CA TRP A 113 -17.73 30.12 -27.09
C TRP A 113 -18.83 30.62 -26.14
N LEU A 114 -19.58 29.70 -25.51
CA LEU A 114 -20.61 30.05 -24.53
C LEU A 114 -20.03 30.69 -23.26
N ALA A 115 -18.87 30.22 -22.79
CA ALA A 115 -18.14 30.85 -21.69
C ALA A 115 -17.60 32.24 -22.08
N GLY A 116 -17.18 32.41 -23.34
CA GLY A 116 -16.75 33.69 -23.90
C GLY A 116 -17.88 34.71 -24.03
N THR A 117 -19.10 34.29 -24.35
CA THR A 117 -20.27 35.19 -24.45
C THR A 117 -20.83 35.58 -23.09
N LEU A 118 -20.67 34.74 -22.06
CA LEU A 118 -21.02 35.09 -20.67
C LEU A 118 -20.02 36.06 -20.04
N THR A 119 -18.76 36.03 -20.48
CA THR A 119 -17.69 36.91 -19.97
C THR A 119 -17.56 38.21 -20.75
N SER A 120 -18.12 38.31 -21.98
CA SER A 120 -18.11 39.56 -22.77
C SER A 120 -19.01 40.68 -22.22
N GLY A 121 -19.88 40.38 -21.26
CA GLY A 121 -20.64 41.39 -20.50
C GLY A 121 -19.83 42.08 -19.40
N TRP A 122 -18.65 41.56 -19.03
CA TRP A 122 -17.75 42.19 -18.08
C TRP A 122 -16.70 42.98 -18.84
N SER A 123 -16.94 44.28 -19.03
CA SER A 123 -15.90 45.24 -19.41
C SER A 123 -14.98 45.48 -18.20
N GLY A 124 -14.14 44.47 -17.93
CA GLY A 124 -13.01 44.58 -17.00
C GLY A 124 -11.82 45.27 -17.66
N PRO A 125 -10.99 46.01 -16.90
CA PRO A 125 -9.87 46.76 -17.44
C PRO A 125 -8.83 45.83 -18.11
N ALA A 126 -8.27 46.27 -19.22
CA ALA A 126 -7.36 45.53 -20.09
C ALA A 126 -6.21 44.83 -19.32
N PRO A 127 -5.81 43.60 -19.71
CA PRO A 127 -4.73 42.89 -19.04
C PRO A 127 -3.36 43.56 -19.33
N PRO A 128 -2.46 43.65 -18.35
CA PRO A 128 -1.07 43.99 -18.60
C PRO A 128 -0.35 42.83 -19.33
N PRO A 129 0.63 43.11 -20.19
CA PRO A 129 1.42 42.06 -20.82
C PRO A 129 2.46 41.55 -19.81
N GLY A 130 2.30 40.32 -19.33
CA GLY A 130 3.27 39.73 -18.42
C GLY A 130 2.83 38.35 -17.98
N GLY A 131 3.61 37.34 -18.31
CA GLY A 131 3.26 35.94 -18.18
C GLY A 131 3.11 35.42 -16.75
N GLN A 132 2.67 34.16 -16.71
CA GLN A 132 2.63 33.23 -15.57
C GLN A 132 1.35 33.26 -14.71
N ALA A 133 0.30 32.70 -15.29
CA ALA A 133 -0.67 31.91 -14.54
C ALA A 133 -0.10 30.48 -14.30
N VAL A 134 -0.62 29.81 -13.27
CA VAL A 134 -0.33 28.44 -12.78
C VAL A 134 0.67 28.37 -11.62
N ALA A 135 0.28 28.98 -10.50
CA ALA A 135 0.74 28.62 -9.16
C ALA A 135 -0.48 28.42 -8.25
N LEU A 136 -1.33 27.44 -8.59
CA LEU A 136 -2.44 26.98 -7.75
C LEU A 136 -2.59 25.48 -8.02
N LEU A 137 -2.04 24.62 -7.14
CA LEU A 137 -2.50 23.24 -6.85
C LEU A 137 -1.51 22.35 -6.04
N SER A 138 -0.35 22.85 -5.57
CA SER A 138 0.68 21.95 -4.97
C SER A 138 0.84 21.95 -3.45
N ASP A 139 0.00 22.63 -2.65
CA ASP A 139 0.32 22.86 -1.23
C ASP A 139 -0.45 22.06 -0.16
N ASP A 140 -1.31 21.08 -0.49
CA ASP A 140 -2.15 20.40 0.51
C ASP A 140 -1.98 18.87 0.60
N VAL A 141 -0.73 18.36 0.66
CA VAL A 141 -0.47 16.92 0.98
C VAL A 141 0.59 16.74 2.09
N ALA A 142 0.82 17.75 2.92
CA ALA A 142 1.84 17.69 3.98
C ALA A 142 1.32 17.27 5.37
N THR A 143 0.01 17.06 5.58
CA THR A 143 -0.55 16.91 6.93
C THR A 143 -0.97 15.50 7.35
N LEU A 144 -0.74 14.46 6.53
CA LEU A 144 -1.22 13.10 6.85
C LEU A 144 -0.20 12.19 7.56
N PHE A 145 1.07 12.61 7.73
CA PHE A 145 2.13 11.73 8.24
C PHE A 145 3.06 12.33 9.31
N ASP A 146 2.69 13.45 9.94
CA ASP A 146 3.46 13.95 11.09
C ASP A 146 2.90 13.35 12.39
N GLY A 147 3.48 12.21 12.78
CA GLY A 147 3.21 11.55 14.05
C GLY A 147 3.88 12.32 15.19
N GLU A 148 3.06 12.79 16.12
CA GLU A 148 3.47 13.36 17.41
C GLU A 148 4.50 12.44 18.10
N SER A 149 5.69 12.96 18.34
CA SER A 149 6.68 12.38 19.24
C SER A 149 6.61 13.12 20.58
N ARG A 150 6.13 12.43 21.62
CA ARG A 150 6.28 12.86 23.01
C ARG A 150 6.60 11.67 23.90
#